data_AF-X1GSN4-F1
#
_entry.id   AF-X1GSN4-F1
#
_cell.length_a   1.000
_cell.length_b   1.000
_cell.length_c   1.000
_cell.angle_alpha   90.00
_cell.angle_beta   90.00
_cell.angle_gamma   90.00
#
_symmetry.space_group_name_H-M   'P 1'
#
loop_
_entity.id
_entity.type
_entity.pdbx_description
1 polymer ?
#
loop_
_entity_poly.entity_id
_entity_poly.type
_entity_poly.pdbx_seq_one_letter_code
_entity_poly.pdbx_strand_id
1 'polypeptide(L)' 'SWPNHMDDSAAREEWRWSPQYDLATMTKEMLQKLSDKLKIEI' A
#
# COMPACT_ATOMS: atom_id res chain seq x y z
N SER A 1 -6.71 0.56 -22.52
CA SER A 1 -5.54 0.63 -21.62
C SER A 1 -5.99 1.24 -20.30
N TRP A 2 -5.33 0.90 -19.19
CA TRP A 2 -5.60 1.52 -17.89
C TRP A 2 -4.65 2.69 -17.65
N PRO A 3 -5.04 3.69 -16.85
CA PRO A 3 -4.19 4.83 -16.54
C PRO A 3 -3.02 4.39 -15.64
N ASN A 4 -1.85 5.02 -15.83
CA ASN A 4 -0.65 4.74 -15.02
C ASN A 4 -0.67 5.46 -13.66
N HIS A 5 -1.60 6.40 -13.46
CA HIS A 5 -1.74 7.20 -12.25
C HIS A 5 -3.19 7.67 -12.11
N MET A 6 -3.66 7.79 -10.86
CA MET A 6 -4.99 8.29 -10.53
C MET A 6 -4.85 9.54 -9.66
N ASP A 7 -5.50 10.63 -10.05
CA ASP A 7 -5.63 11.81 -9.21
C ASP A 7 -6.66 11.52 -8.11
N ASP A 8 -6.22 11.54 -6.85
CA ASP A 8 -7.02 11.26 -5.66
C ASP A 8 -7.40 12.53 -4.86
N SER A 9 -7.21 13.72 -5.45
CA SER A 9 -7.45 15.02 -4.79
C SER A 9 -8.87 15.18 -4.22
N ALA A 10 -9.92 14.81 -4.96
CA ALA A 10 -11.30 14.89 -4.49
C ALA A 10 -11.55 14.06 -3.21
N ALA A 11 -11.00 12.85 -3.13
CA ALA A 11 -11.12 12.01 -1.94
C ALA A 11 -10.36 12.60 -0.73
N ARG A 12 -9.23 13.27 -0.98
CA ARG A 12 -8.47 13.98 0.07
C ARG A 12 -9.25 15.16 0.61
N GLU A 13 -9.92 15.92 -0.24
CA GLU A 13 -10.68 17.11 0.14
C GLU A 13 -12.00 16.75 0.84
N GLU A 14 -12.78 15.87 0.22
CA GLU A 14 -14.15 15.59 0.68
C GLU A 14 -14.19 14.61 1.85
N TRP A 15 -13.31 13.60 1.84
CA TRP A 15 -13.35 12.49 2.80
C TRP A 15 -12.10 12.39 3.66
N ARG A 16 -11.17 13.35 3.54
CA ARG A 16 -9.88 13.34 4.24
C ARG A 16 -9.11 12.03 4.01
N TRP A 17 -9.22 11.48 2.81
CA TRP A 17 -8.44 10.31 2.41
C TRP A 17 -6.94 10.58 2.59
N SER A 18 -6.25 9.70 3.32
CA SER A 18 -4.83 9.88 3.63
C SER A 18 -4.14 8.51 3.71
N PRO A 19 -3.68 7.96 2.58
CA PRO A 19 -2.99 6.67 2.56
C PRO A 19 -1.67 6.79 3.33
N GLN A 20 -1.47 5.90 4.30
CA GLN A 20 -0.28 5.88 5.17
C GLN A 20 0.84 4.96 4.67
N TYR A 21 0.51 4.09 3.72
CA TYR A 21 1.44 3.10 3.20
C TYR A 21 1.94 3.53 1.82
N ASP A 22 3.25 3.75 1.75
CA ASP A 22 3.97 3.87 0.49
C ASP A 22 4.39 2.48 -0.04
N LEU A 23 5.06 2.47 -1.19
CA LEU A 23 5.50 1.23 -1.81
C LEU A 23 6.49 0.44 -0.92
N ALA A 24 7.38 1.13 -0.22
CA ALA A 24 8.43 0.49 0.58
C ALA A 24 7.86 -0.15 1.85
N THR A 25 7.03 0.60 2.59
CA THR A 25 6.33 0.14 3.80
C THR A 25 5.39 -1.01 3.48
N MET A 26 4.60 -0.91 2.40
CA MET A 26 3.73 -2.00 1.97
C MET A 26 4.53 -3.25 1.60
N THR A 27 5.63 -3.12 0.86
CA THR A 27 6.47 -4.26 0.46
C THR A 27 7.05 -4.96 1.68
N LYS A 28 7.58 -4.19 2.66
CA LYS A 28 8.11 -4.74 3.90
C LYS A 28 7.05 -5.50 4.70
N GLU A 29 5.86 -4.92 4.87
CA GLU A 29 4.79 -5.57 5.62
C GLU A 29 4.30 -6.84 4.93
N MET A 30 4.15 -6.82 3.61
CA MET A 30 3.73 -7.99 2.84
C MET A 30 4.73 -9.14 2.96
N LEU A 31 6.03 -8.86 2.84
CA LEU A 31 7.07 -9.88 3.02
C LEU A 31 7.04 -10.46 4.44
N GLN A 32 6.91 -9.61 5.47
CA GLN A 32 6.81 -10.08 6.85
C GLN A 32 5.60 -11.01 7.03
N LYS A 33 4.42 -10.61 6.57
CA LYS A 33 3.18 -11.41 6.71
C LYS A 33 3.27 -12.75 5.97
N LEU A 34 3.88 -12.76 4.78
CA LEU A 34 4.08 -13.98 4.02
C LEU A 34 5.06 -14.91 4.72
N SER A 35 6.16 -14.39 5.23
CA SER A 35 7.16 -15.17 5.96
C SER A 35 6.64 -15.75 7.26
N ASP A 36 5.84 -14.99 8.02
CA ASP A 36 5.13 -15.51 9.20
C ASP A 36 4.19 -16.67 8.81
N LYS A 37 3.44 -16.51 7.71
CA LYS A 37 2.49 -17.51 7.22
C LYS A 37 3.17 -18.78 6.73
N LEU A 38 4.32 -18.63 6.05
CA LEU A 38 5.07 -19.74 5.45
C LEU A 38 6.12 -20.33 6.39
N LYS A 39 6.36 -19.70 7.56
CA LYS A 39 7.39 -20.07 8.54
C LYS A 39 8.81 -20.04 7.93
N ILE A 40 9.13 -18.95 7.24
CA ILE A 40 10.42 -18.70 6.59
C ILE A 40 11.09 -17.50 7.25
N GLU A 41 12.40 -17.57 7.52
CA GLU A 41 13.18 -16.40 7.92
C GLU A 41 13.61 -15.60 6.68
N ILE A 42 13.47 -14.27 6.75
CA ILE A 42 13.84 -13.29 5.72
C ILE A 42 14.71 -12.19 6.30
#